data_AF-A0A834ZKN4-F1
#
_entry.id   AF-A0A834ZKN4-F1
#
_cell.length_a   1.000
_cell.length_b   1.000
_cell.length_c   1.000
_cell.angle_alpha   90.00
_cell.angle_beta   90.00
_cell.angle_gamma   90.00
#
_symmetry.space_group_name_H-M   'P 1'
#
loop_
_entity.id
_entity.type
_entity.pdbx_description
1 polymer ?
#
loop_
_entity_poly.entity_id
_entity_poly.type
_entity_poly.pdbx_seq_one_letter_code
_entity_poly.pdbx_strand_id
1 'polypeptide(L)'
;MRISTSIYVYASDFFSQCTTQISKAKFIDLARTSSNFDDAAIQFQHRVLKNSGIGDETYLPRSVFLPGRHKVTLKDGREEAAMVMFGAVDDLLATTGVRLNDIKILIVNCSILNTTPSLSARAMVINHYKLRHEVKEVMKASFEAFLMVLLAGGGGRIFCKSDQELIEEDFDSLKRVFSTCREGLITEEVVERKAETVEGVVGLMGQGTEQLVEDFSIVACEASGMGVMGEGKMLPMPPTTGKWNRADPNTILRVLCHRNDPTANQFLKRTFQLAKRK
;
A
#
# COMPACT_ATOMS: atom_id res chain seq x y z
N MET A 1 -14.21 -12.79 -19.10
CA MET A 1 -13.65 -11.98 -18.01
C MET A 1 -13.11 -12.93 -16.95
N ARG A 2 -11.82 -13.31 -17.02
CA ARG A 2 -11.21 -14.14 -15.97
C ARG A 2 -10.93 -13.19 -14.81
N ILE A 3 -11.66 -13.32 -13.71
CA ILE A 3 -11.27 -12.72 -12.44
C ILE A 3 -9.90 -13.33 -12.13
N SER A 4 -8.83 -12.54 -12.32
CA SER A 4 -7.50 -12.94 -11.89
C SER A 4 -7.63 -13.23 -10.40
N THR A 5 -7.42 -14.48 -9.99
CA THR A 5 -7.45 -14.92 -8.60
C THR A 5 -6.39 -14.11 -7.84
N SER A 6 -6.78 -12.98 -7.26
CA SER A 6 -5.93 -12.22 -6.35
C SER A 6 -6.00 -12.92 -5.01
N ILE A 7 -4.94 -13.65 -4.69
CA ILE A 7 -4.84 -14.36 -3.42
C ILE A 7 -4.27 -13.37 -2.41
N TYR A 8 -5.13 -12.98 -1.47
CA TYR A 8 -4.77 -12.12 -0.35
C TYR A 8 -4.33 -13.02 0.79
N VAL A 9 -3.03 -13.08 1.06
CA VAL A 9 -2.54 -13.70 2.29
C VAL A 9 -2.68 -12.67 3.39
N TYR A 10 -3.63 -12.88 4.31
CA TYR A 10 -3.77 -12.12 5.53
C TYR A 10 -3.17 -12.95 6.67
N ALA A 11 -1.96 -12.61 7.09
CA ALA A 11 -1.42 -13.13 8.33
C ALA A 11 -1.89 -12.21 9.44
N SER A 12 -2.97 -12.56 10.14
CA SER A 12 -3.17 -12.12 11.53
C SER A 12 -2.50 -13.11 12.47
N ASP A 13 -2.13 -12.64 13.66
CA ASP A 13 -1.35 -13.28 14.74
C ASP A 13 -1.86 -14.67 15.26
N PHE A 14 -2.60 -15.46 14.48
CA PHE A 14 -3.18 -16.73 14.91
C PHE A 14 -3.02 -17.81 13.85
N PHE A 15 -1.81 -18.35 13.72
CA PHE A 15 -1.59 -19.75 13.35
C PHE A 15 -0.20 -20.15 13.86
N SER A 16 -0.13 -21.13 14.77
CA SER A 16 1.16 -21.65 15.24
C SER A 16 1.11 -23.16 15.38
N GLN A 17 2.21 -23.78 14.98
CA GLN A 17 2.48 -25.21 15.04
C GLN A 17 2.34 -25.74 16.49
N CYS A 18 2.03 -27.02 16.65
CA CYS A 18 1.80 -27.69 17.95
C CYS A 18 2.87 -27.46 19.05
N THR A 19 4.07 -26.98 18.71
CA THR A 19 5.22 -26.90 19.64
C THR A 19 5.15 -25.72 20.63
N THR A 20 4.29 -24.73 20.40
CA THR A 20 4.12 -23.52 21.23
C THR A 20 2.81 -23.50 22.03
N GLN A 21 2.01 -24.58 21.94
CA GLN A 21 0.78 -24.75 22.70
C GLN A 21 1.06 -24.83 24.22
N ILE A 22 0.24 -24.15 25.00
CA ILE A 22 0.37 -24.03 26.45
C ILE A 22 -1.00 -24.12 27.13
N SER A 23 -1.11 -25.01 28.11
CA SER A 23 -2.27 -25.10 29.00
C SER A 23 -2.19 -24.05 30.10
N LYS A 24 -3.32 -23.73 30.73
CA LYS A 24 -3.37 -22.80 31.87
C LYS A 24 -2.48 -23.25 33.02
N ALA A 25 -2.45 -24.57 33.29
CA ALA A 25 -1.59 -25.14 34.32
C ALA A 25 -0.11 -24.90 34.01
N LYS A 26 0.30 -25.24 32.78
CA LYS A 26 1.69 -25.07 32.33
C LYS A 26 2.11 -23.59 32.31
N PHE A 27 1.20 -22.68 31.98
CA PHE A 27 1.44 -21.23 32.08
C PHE A 27 1.77 -20.81 33.52
N ILE A 28 0.96 -21.24 34.48
CA ILE A 28 1.15 -20.86 35.89
C ILE A 28 2.44 -21.46 36.46
N ASP A 29 2.76 -22.70 36.11
CA ASP A 29 4.00 -23.34 36.54
C ASP A 29 5.24 -22.63 35.97
N LEU A 30 5.18 -22.26 34.69
CA LEU A 30 6.24 -21.50 34.03
C LEU A 30 6.38 -20.08 34.61
N ALA A 31 5.27 -19.41 34.92
CA ALA A 31 5.28 -18.09 35.56
C ALA A 31 5.88 -18.13 36.98
N ARG A 32 5.60 -19.19 37.75
CA ARG A 32 6.23 -19.42 39.07
C ARG A 32 7.73 -19.70 38.96
N THR A 33 8.13 -20.49 37.96
CA THR A 33 9.52 -20.92 37.77
C THR A 33 10.41 -19.83 37.17
N SER A 34 9.82 -18.85 36.47
CA SER A 34 10.59 -17.77 35.83
C SER A 34 11.19 -16.76 36.81
N SER A 35 10.74 -16.77 38.08
CA SER A 35 11.11 -15.78 39.12
C SER A 35 10.84 -14.32 38.73
N ASN A 36 10.02 -14.08 37.70
CA ASN A 36 9.67 -12.74 37.22
C ASN A 36 8.44 -12.15 37.91
N PHE A 37 7.72 -12.93 38.70
CA PHE A 37 6.44 -12.57 39.31
C PHE A 37 6.41 -12.97 40.78
N ASP A 38 5.83 -12.12 41.63
CA ASP A 38 5.56 -12.44 43.03
C ASP A 38 4.28 -13.27 43.18
N ASP A 39 4.05 -13.81 44.38
CA ASP A 39 2.90 -14.70 44.62
C ASP A 39 1.55 -14.01 44.39
N ALA A 40 1.47 -12.71 44.67
CA ALA A 40 0.28 -11.90 44.43
C ALA A 40 -0.03 -11.77 42.92
N ALA A 41 0.99 -11.51 42.10
CA ALA A 41 0.87 -11.46 40.65
C ALA A 41 0.51 -12.83 40.06
N ILE A 42 1.10 -13.92 40.56
CA ILE A 42 0.75 -15.28 40.15
C ILE A 42 -0.72 -15.60 40.46
N GLN A 43 -1.19 -15.28 41.66
CA GLN A 43 -2.59 -15.48 42.01
C GLN A 43 -3.55 -14.62 41.17
N PHE A 44 -3.14 -13.39 40.83
CA PHE A 44 -3.89 -12.53 39.91
C PHE A 44 -3.98 -13.16 38.51
N GLN A 45 -2.85 -13.59 37.93
CA GLN A 45 -2.82 -14.25 36.62
C GLN A 45 -3.68 -15.52 36.60
N HIS A 46 -3.66 -16.32 37.67
CA HIS A 46 -4.52 -17.50 37.80
C HIS A 46 -6.02 -17.14 37.77
N ARG A 47 -6.43 -16.08 38.47
CA ARG A 47 -7.83 -15.60 38.44
C ARG A 47 -8.22 -15.09 37.05
N VAL A 48 -7.34 -14.35 36.39
CA VAL A 48 -7.56 -13.85 35.03
C VAL A 48 -7.73 -15.01 34.06
N LEU A 49 -6.84 -16.01 34.08
CA LEU A 49 -6.91 -17.18 33.18
C LEU A 49 -8.16 -18.04 33.38
N LYS A 50 -8.70 -18.09 34.62
CA LYS A 50 -9.95 -18.78 34.90
C LYS A 50 -11.15 -18.09 34.24
N ASN A 51 -11.11 -16.76 34.11
CA ASN A 51 -12.22 -15.93 33.66
C ASN A 51 -12.04 -15.35 32.24
N SER A 52 -10.91 -15.61 31.58
CA SER A 52 -10.55 -14.97 30.30
C SER A 52 -11.16 -15.60 29.05
N GLY A 53 -11.86 -16.74 29.18
CA GLY A 53 -12.36 -17.51 28.03
C GLY A 53 -11.26 -18.20 27.20
N ILE A 54 -9.99 -18.09 27.61
CA ILE A 54 -8.84 -18.74 26.97
C ILE A 54 -8.90 -20.25 27.21
N GLY A 55 -8.69 -21.08 26.17
CA GLY A 55 -8.67 -22.54 26.27
C GLY A 55 -7.27 -23.10 26.61
N ASP A 56 -7.18 -24.40 26.91
CA ASP A 56 -5.88 -25.06 27.13
C ASP A 56 -5.09 -25.30 25.84
N GLU A 57 -5.66 -24.94 24.69
CA GLU A 57 -5.05 -24.98 23.36
C GLU A 57 -4.56 -23.60 22.90
N THR A 58 -4.11 -22.78 23.84
CA THR A 58 -3.60 -21.43 23.56
C THR A 58 -2.12 -21.48 23.25
N TYR A 59 -1.59 -20.48 22.55
CA TYR A 59 -0.19 -20.41 22.15
C TYR A 59 0.48 -19.22 22.84
N LEU A 60 1.70 -19.43 23.34
CA LEU A 60 2.51 -18.35 23.89
C LEU A 60 3.98 -18.57 23.53
N PRO A 61 4.73 -17.54 23.16
CA PRO A 61 6.18 -17.64 22.98
C PRO A 61 6.88 -18.20 24.22
N ARG A 62 7.72 -19.22 24.00
CA ARG A 62 8.51 -19.85 25.08
C ARG A 62 9.46 -18.86 25.76
N SER A 63 9.87 -17.81 25.06
CA SER A 63 10.77 -16.76 25.56
C SER A 63 10.22 -16.00 26.77
N VAL A 64 8.89 -15.95 26.94
CA VAL A 64 8.22 -15.26 28.06
C VAL A 64 8.56 -15.87 29.42
N PHE A 65 8.88 -17.17 29.46
CA PHE A 65 9.08 -17.90 30.72
C PHE A 65 10.47 -18.50 30.89
N LEU A 66 11.44 -18.10 30.08
CA LEU A 66 12.80 -18.62 30.21
C LEU A 66 13.43 -18.15 31.54
N PRO A 67 13.86 -19.08 32.43
CA PRO A 67 14.48 -18.72 33.70
C PRO A 67 15.73 -17.87 33.49
N GLY A 68 15.90 -16.80 34.28
CA GLY A 68 17.07 -15.90 34.20
C GLY A 68 17.09 -14.93 33.01
N ARG A 69 16.06 -14.92 32.15
CA ARG A 69 15.87 -13.91 31.10
C ARG A 69 14.81 -12.89 31.54
N HIS A 70 15.28 -11.78 32.10
CA HIS A 70 14.40 -10.68 32.55
C HIS A 70 14.02 -9.67 31.44
N LYS A 71 14.59 -9.81 30.24
CA LYS A 71 14.27 -8.93 29.09
C LYS A 71 14.12 -9.76 27.82
N VAL A 72 12.90 -9.81 27.29
CA VAL A 72 12.63 -10.26 25.92
C VAL A 72 13.26 -9.24 24.97
N THR A 73 14.05 -9.71 24.01
CA THR A 73 14.73 -8.85 23.05
C THR A 73 13.93 -8.73 21.76
N LEU A 74 14.23 -7.70 20.96
CA LEU A 74 13.67 -7.59 19.60
C LEU A 74 14.03 -8.78 18.71
N LYS A 75 15.14 -9.47 18.99
CA LYS A 75 15.53 -10.69 18.29
C LYS A 75 14.55 -11.83 18.57
N ASP A 76 14.18 -12.00 19.84
CA ASP A 76 13.22 -13.05 20.24
C ASP A 76 11.84 -12.81 19.58
N GLY A 77 11.38 -11.56 19.56
CA GLY A 77 10.14 -11.19 18.87
C GLY A 77 10.22 -11.44 17.36
N ARG A 78 11.36 -11.15 16.71
CA ARG A 78 11.59 -11.44 15.28
C ARG A 78 11.52 -12.92 14.98
N GLU A 79 12.16 -13.77 15.79
CA GLU A 79 12.14 -15.23 15.61
C GLU A 79 10.72 -15.80 15.75
N GLU A 80 9.95 -15.28 16.72
CA GLU A 80 8.56 -15.66 16.91
C GLU A 80 7.68 -15.28 15.71
N ALA A 81 7.74 -14.02 15.29
CA ALA A 81 6.96 -13.57 14.14
C ALA A 81 7.33 -14.33 12.87
N ALA A 82 8.62 -14.66 12.68
CA ALA A 82 9.06 -15.51 11.58
C ALA A 82 8.34 -16.86 11.59
N MET A 83 8.36 -17.55 12.73
CA MET A 83 7.75 -18.86 12.88
C MET A 83 6.26 -18.82 12.59
N VAL A 84 5.54 -17.83 13.14
CA VAL A 84 4.10 -17.67 12.94
C VAL A 84 3.78 -17.34 11.49
N MET A 85 4.44 -16.35 10.90
CA MET A 85 4.17 -15.91 9.54
C MET A 85 4.56 -16.96 8.50
N PHE A 86 5.71 -17.62 8.66
CA PHE A 86 6.14 -18.67 7.73
C PHE A 86 5.25 -19.89 7.86
N GLY A 87 4.96 -20.34 9.08
CA GLY A 87 4.04 -21.46 9.30
C GLY A 87 2.67 -21.21 8.65
N ALA A 88 2.09 -20.03 8.84
CA ALA A 88 0.81 -19.67 8.23
C ALA A 88 0.85 -19.65 6.70
N VAL A 89 1.94 -19.15 6.10
CA VAL A 89 2.12 -19.14 4.64
C VAL A 89 2.30 -20.56 4.11
N ASP A 90 3.15 -21.37 4.75
CA ASP A 90 3.40 -22.77 4.37
C ASP A 90 2.12 -23.60 4.41
N ASP A 91 1.35 -23.50 5.51
CA ASP A 91 0.08 -24.20 5.68
C ASP A 91 -0.95 -23.76 4.64
N LEU A 92 -1.01 -22.45 4.32
CA LEU A 92 -1.90 -21.93 3.29
C LEU A 92 -1.53 -22.49 1.91
N LEU A 93 -0.25 -22.48 1.55
CA LEU A 93 0.23 -23.01 0.27
C LEU A 93 -0.03 -24.51 0.16
N ALA A 94 0.21 -25.26 1.25
CA ALA A 94 -0.05 -26.69 1.31
C ALA A 94 -1.55 -27.01 1.19
N THR A 95 -2.41 -26.24 1.87
CA THR A 95 -3.86 -26.47 1.89
C THR A 95 -4.53 -26.08 0.57
N THR A 96 -4.11 -24.97 -0.02
CA THR A 96 -4.74 -24.41 -1.22
C THR A 96 -4.14 -24.92 -2.53
N GLY A 97 -2.92 -25.48 -2.49
CA GLY A 97 -2.16 -25.88 -3.68
C GLY A 97 -1.71 -24.69 -4.55
N VAL A 98 -1.86 -23.46 -4.05
CA VAL A 98 -1.45 -22.24 -4.74
C VAL A 98 0.07 -22.20 -4.82
N ARG A 99 0.60 -21.87 -5.99
CA ARG A 99 2.05 -21.70 -6.15
C ARG A 99 2.43 -20.31 -5.69
N LEU A 100 3.59 -20.18 -5.05
CA LEU A 100 4.16 -18.90 -4.62
C LEU A 100 4.16 -17.85 -5.76
N ASN A 101 4.54 -18.25 -6.98
CA ASN A 101 4.57 -17.36 -8.15
C ASN A 101 3.20 -16.84 -8.61
N ASP A 102 2.10 -17.43 -8.15
CA ASP A 102 0.74 -17.00 -8.49
C ASP A 102 0.21 -15.95 -7.48
N ILE A 103 0.93 -15.69 -6.38
CA ILE A 103 0.61 -14.64 -5.40
C ILE A 103 1.03 -13.29 -5.98
N LYS A 104 0.11 -12.32 -5.99
CA LYS A 104 0.37 -10.98 -6.57
C LYS A 104 0.39 -9.86 -5.54
N ILE A 105 -0.30 -10.07 -4.42
CA ILE A 105 -0.49 -9.07 -3.38
C ILE A 105 -0.26 -9.77 -2.04
N LEU A 106 0.68 -9.24 -1.25
CA LEU A 106 0.96 -9.70 0.11
C LEU A 106 0.54 -8.59 1.08
N ILE A 107 -0.37 -8.91 2.00
CA ILE A 107 -0.81 -7.99 3.07
C ILE A 107 -0.41 -8.60 4.41
N VAL A 108 0.62 -8.04 5.04
CA VAL A 108 1.05 -8.47 6.38
C VAL A 108 0.47 -7.51 7.40
N ASN A 109 -0.25 -8.04 8.39
CA ASN A 109 -0.66 -7.30 9.58
C ASN A 109 0.09 -7.88 10.78
N CYS A 110 0.80 -7.05 11.54
CA CYS A 110 1.47 -7.51 12.75
C CYS A 110 1.48 -6.40 13.79
N SER A 111 0.89 -6.68 14.94
CA SER A 111 0.79 -5.75 16.07
C SER A 111 2.04 -5.78 16.95
N ILE A 112 2.77 -6.90 16.93
CA ILE A 112 3.75 -7.29 17.95
C ILE A 112 5.17 -6.79 17.59
N LEU A 113 5.49 -6.65 16.30
CA LEU A 113 6.80 -6.17 15.82
C LEU A 113 6.71 -4.83 15.10
N ASN A 114 6.59 -3.76 15.87
CA ASN A 114 6.67 -2.38 15.38
C ASN A 114 8.11 -1.82 15.49
N THR A 115 9.12 -2.60 15.09
CA THR A 115 10.50 -2.08 15.08
C THR A 115 10.66 -1.10 13.92
N THR A 116 10.91 0.18 14.20
CA THR A 116 11.27 1.15 13.16
C THR A 116 12.58 0.70 12.47
N PRO A 117 12.61 0.52 11.14
CA PRO A 117 11.54 0.82 10.19
C PRO A 117 10.54 -0.33 10.03
N SER A 118 9.25 0.03 9.91
CA SER A 118 8.02 -0.78 9.82
C SER A 118 7.90 -1.73 8.62
N LEU A 119 9.04 -2.14 8.05
CA LEU A 119 9.17 -3.08 6.94
C LEU A 119 9.59 -4.49 7.41
N SER A 120 10.00 -4.68 8.68
CA SER A 120 10.67 -5.93 9.10
C SER A 120 9.85 -7.22 8.88
N ALA A 121 8.55 -7.23 9.23
CA ALA A 121 7.72 -8.42 9.08
C ALA A 121 7.41 -8.75 7.60
N ARG A 122 7.03 -7.73 6.83
CA ARG A 122 6.80 -7.87 5.38
C ARG A 122 8.07 -8.32 4.66
N ALA A 123 9.20 -7.69 4.96
CA ALA A 123 10.46 -7.98 4.29
C ALA A 123 11.00 -9.36 4.69
N MET A 124 10.78 -9.80 5.93
CA MET A 124 11.03 -11.17 6.38
C MET A 124 10.29 -12.21 5.54
N VAL A 125 8.99 -12.05 5.32
CA VAL A 125 8.18 -12.96 4.46
C VAL A 125 8.67 -12.91 3.01
N ILE A 126 8.89 -11.72 2.46
CA ILE A 126 9.36 -11.56 1.08
C ILE A 126 10.72 -12.22 0.87
N ASN A 127 11.67 -12.05 1.79
CA ASN A 127 13.00 -12.63 1.67
C ASN A 127 13.02 -14.14 1.81
N HIS A 128 12.18 -14.67 2.70
CA HIS A 128 12.07 -16.10 2.91
C HIS A 128 11.50 -16.79 1.66
N TYR A 129 10.34 -16.30 1.18
CA TYR A 129 9.62 -16.90 0.05
C TYR A 129 10.04 -16.37 -1.33
N LYS A 130 11.02 -15.46 -1.38
CA LYS A 130 11.51 -14.81 -2.60
C LYS A 130 10.41 -14.10 -3.40
N LEU A 131 9.44 -13.52 -2.69
CA LEU A 131 8.30 -12.76 -3.23
C LEU A 131 8.71 -11.34 -3.72
N ARG A 132 9.69 -11.29 -4.63
CA ARG A 132 10.25 -10.03 -5.17
C ARG A 132 9.31 -9.36 -6.17
N HIS A 133 8.46 -10.12 -6.85
CA HIS A 133 7.54 -9.59 -7.86
C HIS A 133 6.42 -8.76 -7.20
N GLU A 134 6.04 -9.13 -5.98
CA GLU A 134 4.90 -8.64 -5.22
C GLU A 134 5.18 -7.22 -4.69
N VAL A 135 6.42 -6.91 -4.32
CA VAL A 135 6.80 -5.54 -3.93
C VAL A 135 6.66 -4.60 -5.12
N LYS A 136 7.06 -5.06 -6.31
CA LYS A 136 6.94 -4.29 -7.55
C LYS A 136 5.48 -4.05 -7.94
N GLU A 137 4.62 -5.06 -7.78
CA GLU A 137 3.18 -4.89 -8.03
C GLU A 137 2.51 -3.97 -7.01
N VAL A 138 2.88 -4.05 -5.73
CA VAL A 138 2.41 -3.10 -4.71
C VAL A 138 2.89 -1.69 -5.02
N MET A 139 4.15 -1.50 -5.41
CA MET A 139 4.67 -0.19 -5.83
C MET A 139 3.88 0.38 -7.00
N LYS A 140 3.66 -0.41 -8.06
CA LYS A 140 2.83 0.00 -9.20
C LYS A 140 1.42 0.37 -8.76
N ALA A 141 0.78 -0.46 -7.93
CA ALA A 141 -0.56 -0.19 -7.42
C ALA A 141 -0.61 1.07 -6.56
N SER A 142 0.43 1.35 -5.77
CA SER A 142 0.54 2.59 -5.00
C SER A 142 0.66 3.82 -5.90
N PHE A 143 1.47 3.75 -6.97
CA PHE A 143 1.61 4.84 -7.94
C PHE A 143 0.32 5.05 -8.74
N GLU A 144 -0.36 3.98 -9.14
CA GLU A 144 -1.67 4.04 -9.79
C GLU A 144 -2.73 4.62 -8.85
N ALA A 145 -2.76 4.20 -7.58
CA ALA A 145 -3.68 4.72 -6.58
C ALA A 145 -3.45 6.23 -6.31
N PHE A 146 -2.19 6.66 -6.27
CA PHE A 146 -1.83 8.08 -6.17
C PHE A 146 -2.44 8.88 -7.33
N LEU A 147 -2.27 8.41 -8.57
CA LEU A 147 -2.88 9.04 -9.75
C LEU A 147 -4.41 8.99 -9.76
N MET A 148 -5.00 7.89 -9.29
CA MET A 148 -6.46 7.77 -9.16
C MET A 148 -7.03 8.79 -8.19
N VAL A 149 -6.35 9.03 -7.06
CA VAL A 149 -6.74 10.04 -6.08
C VAL A 149 -6.71 11.44 -6.68
N LEU A 150 -5.66 11.74 -7.45
CA LEU A 150 -5.45 13.03 -8.10
C LEU A 150 -6.42 13.31 -9.25
N LEU A 151 -6.62 12.34 -10.15
CA LEU A 151 -7.31 12.54 -11.42
C LEU A 151 -8.73 11.95 -11.48
N ALA A 152 -9.08 11.08 -10.53
CA ALA A 152 -10.37 10.37 -10.51
C ALA A 152 -11.08 10.45 -9.15
N GLY A 153 -10.64 11.31 -8.23
CA GLY A 153 -11.16 11.42 -6.85
C GLY A 153 -12.54 12.08 -6.69
N GLY A 154 -13.36 12.14 -7.74
CA GLY A 154 -14.71 12.70 -7.70
C GLY A 154 -14.76 14.24 -7.70
N GLY A 155 -15.98 14.79 -7.72
CA GLY A 155 -16.22 16.21 -8.00
C GLY A 155 -15.78 17.21 -6.92
N GLY A 156 -15.30 16.73 -5.76
CA GLY A 156 -14.73 17.57 -4.70
C GLY A 156 -13.22 17.81 -4.84
N ARG A 157 -12.54 17.13 -5.77
CA ARG A 157 -11.11 17.32 -6.00
C ARG A 157 -10.86 18.64 -6.71
N ILE A 158 -10.06 19.47 -6.06
CA ILE A 158 -9.65 20.79 -6.51
C ILE A 158 -8.17 20.93 -6.16
N PHE A 159 -7.37 21.50 -7.07
CA PHE A 159 -5.96 21.81 -6.80
C PHE A 159 -5.56 23.13 -7.47
N CYS A 160 -4.65 23.84 -6.83
CA CYS A 160 -4.01 25.06 -7.31
C CYS A 160 -2.65 24.73 -7.97
N LYS A 161 -2.12 25.63 -8.78
CA LYS A 161 -0.76 25.46 -9.36
C LYS A 161 0.32 25.37 -8.29
N SER A 162 0.17 26.13 -7.20
CA SER A 162 1.05 26.10 -6.02
C SER A 162 1.11 24.74 -5.33
N ASP A 163 0.08 23.89 -5.50
CA ASP A 163 0.02 22.60 -4.79
C ASP A 163 0.94 21.56 -5.43
N GLN A 164 1.50 21.83 -6.62
CA GLN A 164 2.40 20.90 -7.31
C GLN A 164 3.60 20.53 -6.44
N GLU A 165 4.24 21.48 -5.76
CA GLU A 165 5.42 21.21 -4.91
C GLU A 165 5.09 20.21 -3.80
N LEU A 166 3.93 20.37 -3.14
CA LEU A 166 3.48 19.45 -2.10
C LEU A 166 3.15 18.06 -2.66
N ILE A 167 2.51 18.00 -3.83
CA ILE A 167 2.19 16.74 -4.52
C ILE A 167 3.46 16.00 -4.94
N GLU A 168 4.46 16.73 -5.42
CA GLU A 168 5.77 16.19 -5.80
C GLU A 168 6.53 15.67 -4.58
N GLU A 169 6.56 16.41 -3.47
CA GLU A 169 7.15 15.98 -2.20
C GLU A 169 6.47 14.72 -1.63
N ASP A 170 5.14 14.64 -1.71
CA ASP A 170 4.36 13.46 -1.32
C ASP A 170 4.72 12.25 -2.18
N PHE A 171 4.83 12.45 -3.49
CA PHE A 171 5.21 11.38 -4.41
C PHE A 171 6.66 10.92 -4.21
N ASP A 172 7.59 11.85 -3.99
CA ASP A 172 8.97 11.55 -3.65
C ASP A 172 9.09 10.77 -2.35
N SER A 173 8.26 11.10 -1.35
CA SER A 173 8.15 10.34 -0.10
C SER A 173 7.67 8.92 -0.38
N LEU A 174 6.68 8.74 -1.25
CA LEU A 174 6.21 7.43 -1.68
C LEU A 174 7.29 6.64 -2.43
N LYS A 175 8.04 7.26 -3.35
CA LYS A 175 9.20 6.63 -4.02
C LYS A 175 10.24 6.15 -3.02
N ARG A 176 10.61 7.00 -2.06
CA ARG A 176 11.58 6.68 -1.01
C ARG A 176 11.21 5.43 -0.21
N VAL A 177 9.92 5.17 0.04
CA VAL A 177 9.47 3.93 0.71
C VAL A 177 9.93 2.69 -0.05
N PHE A 178 9.92 2.73 -1.38
CA PHE A 178 10.33 1.61 -2.23
C PHE A 178 11.84 1.60 -2.52
N SER A 179 12.50 2.77 -2.60
CA SER A 179 13.96 2.87 -2.79
C SER A 179 14.76 2.51 -1.53
N THR A 180 14.23 2.80 -0.32
CA THR A 180 14.91 2.48 0.96
C THR A 180 14.72 1.04 1.44
N CYS A 181 14.09 0.18 0.62
CA CYS A 181 14.03 -1.26 0.87
C CYS A 181 15.46 -1.86 0.80
N ARG A 182 16.19 -1.77 1.92
CA ARG A 182 17.61 -2.15 2.14
C ARG A 182 18.00 -3.57 1.72
N GLU A 183 17.05 -4.39 1.29
CA GLU A 183 17.25 -5.79 0.96
C GLU A 183 17.30 -6.05 -0.56
N GLY A 184 17.37 -4.99 -1.38
CA GLY A 184 17.60 -5.11 -2.82
C GLY A 184 16.41 -5.73 -3.59
N LEU A 185 15.19 -5.56 -3.07
CA LEU A 185 13.98 -6.14 -3.64
C LEU A 185 13.52 -5.42 -4.91
N ILE A 186 13.79 -4.11 -5.00
CA ILE A 186 13.57 -3.28 -6.20
C ILE A 186 14.81 -2.41 -6.37
N THR A 187 15.35 -2.35 -7.59
CA THR A 187 16.46 -1.43 -7.91
C THR A 187 15.91 -0.03 -8.08
N GLU A 188 16.69 1.00 -7.72
CA GLU A 188 16.31 2.41 -7.93
C GLU A 188 15.88 2.64 -9.39
N GLU A 189 16.60 2.07 -10.35
CA GLU A 189 16.25 2.14 -11.78
C GLU A 189 14.82 1.65 -12.09
N VAL A 190 14.34 0.61 -11.40
CA VAL A 190 12.97 0.10 -11.60
C VAL A 190 11.93 1.02 -10.95
N VAL A 191 12.27 1.66 -9.82
CA VAL A 191 11.42 2.66 -9.18
C VAL A 191 11.29 3.88 -10.10
N GLU A 192 12.41 4.44 -10.55
CA GLU A 192 12.46 5.61 -11.44
C GLU A 192 11.67 5.36 -12.73
N ARG A 193 11.92 4.24 -13.43
CA ARG A 193 11.18 3.89 -14.66
C ARG A 193 9.67 3.82 -14.45
N LYS A 194 9.21 3.40 -13.27
CA LYS A 194 7.78 3.32 -12.96
C LYS A 194 7.21 4.64 -12.47
N ALA A 195 8.05 5.50 -11.89
CA ALA A 195 7.69 6.83 -11.45
C ALA A 195 7.47 7.80 -12.61
N GLU A 196 8.17 7.63 -13.75
CA GLU A 196 8.06 8.49 -14.94
C GLU A 196 6.62 8.87 -15.32
N THR A 197 5.68 7.93 -15.22
CA THR A 197 4.28 8.19 -15.54
C THR A 197 3.64 9.16 -14.55
N VAL A 198 3.91 8.98 -13.25
CA VAL A 198 3.37 9.84 -12.19
C VAL A 198 4.01 11.22 -12.27
N GLU A 199 5.34 11.28 -12.41
CA GLU A 199 6.08 12.53 -12.55
C GLU A 199 5.64 13.32 -13.78
N GLY A 200 5.36 12.65 -14.89
CA GLY A 200 4.78 13.29 -16.07
C GLY A 200 3.43 13.95 -15.79
N VAL A 201 2.57 13.32 -14.98
CA VAL A 201 1.27 13.89 -14.58
C VAL A 201 1.45 15.03 -13.58
N VAL A 202 2.31 14.87 -12.57
CA VAL A 202 2.63 15.94 -11.61
C VAL A 202 3.22 17.15 -12.35
N GLY A 203 4.02 16.93 -13.39
CA GLY A 203 4.49 17.98 -14.28
C GLY A 203 3.36 18.77 -14.96
N LEU A 204 2.30 18.10 -15.44
CA LEU A 204 1.10 18.79 -15.96
C LEU A 204 0.42 19.64 -14.87
N MET A 205 0.47 19.19 -13.62
CA MET A 205 -0.08 19.95 -12.49
C MET A 205 0.73 21.23 -12.21
N GLY A 206 2.02 21.26 -12.57
CA GLY A 206 2.88 22.44 -12.49
C GLY A 206 2.76 23.42 -13.66
N GLN A 207 2.17 23.00 -14.80
CA GLN A 207 2.02 23.88 -15.97
C GLN A 207 1.05 25.04 -15.72
N GLY A 208 1.27 26.14 -16.43
CA GLY A 208 0.32 27.25 -16.48
C GLY A 208 -0.99 26.84 -17.17
N THR A 209 -2.11 27.38 -16.72
CA THR A 209 -3.43 27.01 -17.24
C THR A 209 -3.58 27.26 -18.74
N GLU A 210 -2.99 28.35 -19.26
CA GLU A 210 -2.99 28.65 -20.70
C GLU A 210 -2.24 27.60 -21.51
N GLN A 211 -1.04 27.23 -21.07
CA GLN A 211 -0.26 26.15 -21.69
C GLN A 211 -1.01 24.82 -21.66
N LEU A 212 -1.63 24.48 -20.53
CA LEU A 212 -2.38 23.24 -20.38
C LEU A 212 -3.59 23.16 -21.33
N VAL A 213 -4.23 24.31 -21.59
CA VAL A 213 -5.34 24.42 -22.56
C VAL A 213 -4.84 24.28 -23.99
N GLU A 214 -3.69 24.88 -24.33
CA GLU A 214 -3.05 24.74 -25.63
C GLU A 214 -2.65 23.28 -25.89
N ASP A 215 -1.91 22.68 -24.95
CA ASP A 215 -1.46 21.28 -25.01
C ASP A 215 -2.65 20.33 -25.15
N PHE A 216 -3.72 20.54 -24.38
CA PHE A 216 -4.96 19.76 -24.52
C PHE A 216 -5.56 19.89 -25.91
N SER A 217 -5.63 21.11 -26.45
CA SER A 217 -6.24 21.37 -27.75
C SER A 217 -5.47 20.71 -28.89
N ILE A 218 -4.13 20.76 -28.84
CA ILE A 218 -3.23 20.10 -29.80
C ILE A 218 -3.47 18.58 -29.75
N VAL A 219 -3.30 17.98 -28.58
CA VAL A 219 -3.36 16.51 -28.41
C VAL A 219 -4.77 15.97 -28.71
N ALA A 220 -5.83 16.71 -28.33
CA ALA A 220 -7.19 16.33 -28.63
C ALA A 220 -7.51 16.38 -30.14
N CYS A 221 -7.00 17.38 -30.88
CA CYS A 221 -7.16 17.45 -32.34
C CYS A 221 -6.46 16.28 -33.03
N GLU A 222 -5.19 16.03 -32.66
CA GLU A 222 -4.38 14.93 -33.19
C GLU A 222 -5.05 13.57 -32.95
N ALA A 223 -5.52 13.31 -31.73
CA ALA A 223 -6.19 12.06 -31.38
C ALA A 223 -7.52 11.86 -32.14
N SER A 224 -8.14 12.94 -32.61
CA SER A 224 -9.39 12.92 -33.36
C SER A 224 -9.19 12.79 -34.88
N GLY A 225 -7.94 12.85 -35.37
CA GLY A 225 -7.64 12.91 -36.80
C GLY A 225 -8.10 14.20 -37.48
N MET A 226 -8.38 15.25 -36.69
CA MET A 226 -8.75 16.57 -37.20
C MET A 226 -7.50 17.45 -37.22
N GLY A 227 -7.19 18.09 -38.36
CA GLY A 227 -6.03 18.99 -38.49
C GLY A 227 -6.13 20.25 -37.61
N VAL A 228 -5.12 21.14 -37.69
CA VAL A 228 -5.09 22.42 -36.95
C VAL A 228 -6.36 23.23 -37.27
N MET A 229 -7.22 23.42 -36.29
CA MET A 229 -8.53 24.06 -36.45
C MET A 229 -8.57 25.44 -35.76
N GLY A 230 -9.20 26.40 -36.44
CA GLY A 230 -9.39 27.77 -35.96
C GLY A 230 -10.44 27.93 -34.86
N GLU A 231 -10.44 29.12 -34.24
CA GLU A 231 -11.29 29.50 -33.11
C GLU A 231 -12.78 29.17 -33.35
N GLY A 232 -13.37 28.35 -32.47
CA GLY A 232 -14.82 28.21 -32.35
C GLY A 232 -15.45 26.84 -32.67
N LYS A 233 -14.68 25.78 -32.94
CA LYS A 233 -15.24 24.41 -33.10
C LYS A 233 -14.99 23.52 -31.88
N MET A 234 -15.99 22.70 -31.54
CA MET A 234 -16.02 21.82 -30.37
C MET A 234 -14.96 20.72 -30.47
N LEU A 235 -14.17 20.55 -29.41
CA LEU A 235 -13.31 19.38 -29.25
C LEU A 235 -14.18 18.19 -28.82
N PRO A 236 -14.01 17.00 -29.42
CA PRO A 236 -14.73 15.82 -28.97
C PRO A 236 -14.26 15.41 -27.56
N MET A 237 -15.14 14.76 -26.80
CA MET A 237 -14.74 14.18 -25.52
C MET A 237 -13.69 13.08 -25.75
N PRO A 238 -12.49 13.17 -25.15
CA PRO A 238 -11.50 12.11 -25.26
C PRO A 238 -12.00 10.82 -24.60
N PRO A 239 -11.75 9.65 -25.21
CA PRO A 239 -12.12 8.38 -24.61
C PRO A 239 -11.36 8.14 -23.30
N THR A 240 -11.99 7.46 -22.34
CA THR A 240 -11.31 7.02 -21.12
C THR A 240 -10.46 5.79 -21.43
N THR A 241 -9.15 5.96 -21.53
CA THR A 241 -8.20 4.90 -21.90
C THR A 241 -7.86 3.97 -20.73
N GLY A 242 -8.23 4.34 -19.49
CA GLY A 242 -7.91 3.58 -18.28
C GLY A 242 -6.41 3.59 -17.95
N LYS A 243 -5.61 4.41 -18.65
CA LYS A 243 -4.18 4.60 -18.43
C LYS A 243 -3.89 6.07 -18.32
N TRP A 244 -3.01 6.42 -17.40
CA TRP A 244 -2.55 7.79 -17.23
C TRP A 244 -1.28 8.01 -18.04
N ASN A 245 -1.21 9.12 -18.76
CA ASN A 245 -0.03 9.54 -19.50
C ASN A 245 -0.09 11.05 -19.71
N ARG A 246 1.04 11.75 -19.57
CA ARG A 246 1.11 13.19 -19.80
C ARG A 246 0.68 13.61 -21.23
N ALA A 247 0.84 12.72 -22.20
CA ALA A 247 0.48 12.94 -23.60
C ALA A 247 -0.93 12.40 -23.95
N ASP A 248 -1.68 11.91 -22.96
CA ASP A 248 -3.05 11.43 -23.17
C ASP A 248 -4.05 12.58 -22.96
N PRO A 249 -4.93 12.85 -23.93
CA PRO A 249 -5.86 13.98 -23.84
C PRO A 249 -6.87 13.82 -22.69
N ASN A 250 -7.23 12.60 -22.29
CA ASN A 250 -8.12 12.38 -21.15
C ASN A 250 -7.45 12.76 -19.82
N THR A 251 -6.14 12.49 -19.71
CA THR A 251 -5.31 12.86 -18.55
C THR A 251 -5.22 14.38 -18.42
N ILE A 252 -4.85 15.09 -19.49
CA ILE A 252 -4.75 16.56 -19.49
C ILE A 252 -6.11 17.19 -19.16
N LEU A 253 -7.20 16.65 -19.74
CA LEU A 253 -8.54 17.10 -19.43
C LEU A 253 -8.89 16.95 -17.94
N ARG A 254 -8.55 15.83 -17.30
CA ARG A 254 -8.82 15.62 -15.86
C ARG A 254 -8.04 16.61 -14.99
N VAL A 255 -6.81 16.92 -15.37
CA VAL A 255 -6.01 17.99 -14.74
C VAL A 255 -6.74 19.33 -14.89
N LEU A 256 -7.26 19.67 -16.07
CA LEU A 256 -8.06 20.89 -16.27
C LEU A 256 -9.35 20.89 -15.43
N CYS A 257 -10.06 19.76 -15.33
CA CYS A 257 -11.31 19.65 -14.57
C CYS A 257 -11.14 19.90 -13.07
N HIS A 258 -10.00 19.48 -12.51
CA HIS A 258 -9.70 19.66 -11.08
C HIS A 258 -8.94 20.97 -10.79
N ARG A 259 -8.51 21.70 -11.83
CA ARG A 259 -7.76 22.95 -11.66
C ARG A 259 -8.65 24.05 -11.07
N ASN A 260 -8.22 24.63 -9.95
CA ASN A 260 -8.85 25.78 -9.33
C ASN A 260 -8.49 27.11 -10.04
N ASP A 261 -8.83 27.22 -11.31
CA ASP A 261 -8.50 28.40 -12.12
C ASP A 261 -9.73 28.85 -12.93
N PRO A 262 -10.14 30.13 -12.85
CA PRO A 262 -11.22 30.67 -13.66
C PRO A 262 -11.03 30.43 -15.16
N THR A 263 -9.81 30.48 -15.67
CA THR A 263 -9.47 30.26 -17.08
C THR A 263 -9.76 28.82 -17.49
N ALA A 264 -9.38 27.84 -16.67
CA ALA A 264 -9.69 26.43 -16.92
C ALA A 264 -11.20 26.19 -16.94
N ASN A 265 -11.93 26.76 -15.99
CA ASN A 265 -13.39 26.64 -15.90
C ASN A 265 -14.10 27.29 -17.09
N GLN A 266 -13.65 28.48 -17.53
CA GLN A 266 -14.17 29.15 -18.71
C GLN A 266 -13.93 28.33 -19.97
N PHE A 267 -12.72 27.79 -20.14
CA PHE A 267 -12.39 26.90 -21.25
C PHE A 267 -13.31 25.68 -21.27
N LEU A 268 -13.42 24.92 -20.19
CA LEU A 268 -14.24 23.70 -20.12
C LEU A 268 -15.72 23.98 -20.43
N LYS A 269 -16.28 25.08 -19.90
CA LYS A 269 -17.67 25.49 -20.18
C LYS A 269 -17.89 25.84 -21.64
N ARG A 270 -16.95 26.54 -22.28
CA ARG A 270 -17.03 26.93 -23.69
C ARG A 270 -16.88 25.70 -24.60
N THR A 271 -15.87 24.88 -24.35
CA THR A 271 -15.51 23.73 -25.18
C THR A 271 -16.57 22.63 -25.15
N PHE A 272 -17.14 22.34 -23.97
CA PHE A 272 -18.06 21.21 -23.77
C PHE A 272 -19.51 21.61 -23.45
N GLN A 273 -19.86 22.90 -23.56
CA GLN A 273 -21.20 23.42 -23.30
C GLN A 273 -21.80 23.00 -21.94
N LEU A 274 -20.96 22.95 -20.91
CA LEU A 274 -21.40 22.56 -19.57
C LEU A 274 -22.30 23.65 -18.99
N ALA A 275 -23.43 23.24 -18.40
CA ALA A 275 -24.36 24.15 -17.74
C ALA A 275 -23.65 24.96 -16.64
N LYS A 276 -23.97 26.27 -16.53
CA LYS A 276 -23.56 27.06 -15.37
C LYS A 276 -24.22 26.45 -14.13
N ARG A 277 -23.43 25.97 -13.16
CA ARG A 277 -23.95 25.61 -11.83
C ARG A 277 -24.67 26.84 -11.27
N LYS A 278 -25.96 26.68 -10.97
CA LYS A 278 -26.78 27.66 -10.25
C LYS A 278 -26.31 27.78 -8.81
#